data_AF-A0A510KIH9-F1
#
_entry.id   AF-A0A510KIH9-F1
#
_cell.length_a   1.000
_cell.length_b   1.000
_cell.length_c   1.000
_cell.angle_alpha   90.00
_cell.angle_beta   90.00
_cell.angle_gamma   90.00
#
_symmetry.space_group_name_H-M   'P 1'
#
loop_
_entity.id
_entity.type
_entity.pdbx_description
1 polymer ?
#
loop_
_entity_poly.entity_id
_entity_poly.type
_entity_poly.pdbx_seq_one_letter_code
_entity_poly.pdbx_strand_id
1 'polypeptide(L)'
;MLQENFKNVKKANWLKIIFNSAKFLISLLVLNIGVVLLIILGIVDFFVFSYYKKKYPNIYFYDDGFSVGKNEKNYYKNLKYFFSKEVYMVGNTFSAIFFKSNEGKWEKINAGGYRKDAFDLFQEDFVKQNYPSVLENIENGGNEEFPFRKSHKLSFSFFSDKKQIENFDNLKKIKVSKENITFDDEVYEWENYKVGVTDGVIYVKDLKDAIILAFGNEMEIFCENLLVFLIEKLNKN
;
A
#
# COMPACT_ATOMS: atom_id res chain seq x y z
N MET A 1 18.36 17.41 85.35
CA MET A 1 19.22 16.74 84.36
C MET A 1 18.64 15.41 83.84
N LEU A 2 18.41 14.38 84.68
CA LEU A 2 17.95 13.06 84.22
C LEU A 2 16.57 13.06 83.52
N GLN A 3 15.55 13.70 84.11
CA GLN A 3 14.20 13.77 83.51
C GLN A 3 14.14 14.54 82.18
N GLU A 4 14.98 15.56 82.02
CA GLU A 4 15.04 16.39 80.82
C GLU A 4 15.68 15.64 79.65
N ASN A 5 16.72 14.86 79.93
CA ASN A 5 17.33 13.94 78.97
C ASN A 5 16.34 12.86 78.49
N PHE A 6 15.53 12.28 79.39
CA PHE A 6 14.49 11.31 79.00
C PHE A 6 13.43 11.93 78.08
N LYS A 7 13.01 13.17 78.34
CA LYS A 7 12.03 13.89 77.51
C LYS A 7 12.60 14.20 76.12
N ASN A 8 13.87 14.59 76.04
CA ASN A 8 14.57 14.86 74.79
C ASN A 8 14.78 13.59 73.95
N VAL A 9 15.17 12.48 74.58
CA VAL A 9 15.29 11.17 73.91
C VAL A 9 13.93 10.69 73.37
N LYS A 10 12.86 10.84 74.16
CA LYS A 10 11.50 10.48 73.72
C LYS A 10 11.06 11.32 72.52
N LYS A 11 11.30 12.64 72.55
CA LYS A 11 10.99 13.55 71.44
C LYS A 11 11.78 13.22 70.16
N ALA A 12 13.07 12.92 70.29
CA ALA A 12 13.91 12.51 69.17
C ALA A 12 13.43 11.20 68.54
N ASN A 13 12.99 10.24 69.36
CA ASN A 13 12.43 8.98 68.87
C ASN A 13 11.11 9.18 68.12
N TRP A 14 10.22 10.04 68.62
CA TRP A 14 8.98 10.41 67.94
C TRP A 14 9.25 11.09 66.59
N LEU A 15 10.20 12.02 66.53
CA LEU A 15 10.59 12.67 65.27
C LEU A 15 11.16 11.67 64.26
N LYS A 16 11.96 10.70 64.72
CA LYS A 16 12.50 9.63 63.87
C LYS A 16 11.40 8.74 63.29
N ILE A 17 10.40 8.40 64.10
CA ILE A 17 9.23 7.63 63.65
C ILE A 17 8.45 8.41 62.59
N ILE A 18 8.13 9.68 62.85
CA ILE A 18 7.38 10.53 61.91
C ILE A 18 8.12 10.67 60.57
N PHE A 19 9.43 10.91 60.61
CA PHE A 19 10.24 11.07 59.41
C PHE A 19 10.33 9.78 58.58
N ASN A 20 10.46 8.62 59.24
CA ASN A 20 10.45 7.33 58.56
C ASN A 20 9.07 7.01 57.96
N SER A 21 7.99 7.31 58.66
CA SER A 21 6.63 7.16 58.15
C SER A 21 6.36 8.06 56.94
N ALA A 22 6.82 9.31 56.96
CA ALA A 22 6.68 10.23 55.83
C ALA A 22 7.47 9.75 54.61
N LYS A 23 8.71 9.28 54.79
CA LYS A 23 9.51 8.67 53.70
C LYS A 23 8.83 7.45 53.09
N PHE A 24 8.23 6.60 53.92
CA PHE A 24 7.48 5.44 53.46
C PHE A 24 6.27 5.83 52.62
N LEU A 25 5.49 6.82 53.07
CA LEU A 25 4.34 7.34 52.33
C LEU A 25 4.73 7.98 50.99
N ILE A 26 5.83 8.76 50.95
CA ILE A 26 6.35 9.34 49.72
C ILE A 26 6.84 8.24 48.77
N SER A 27 7.55 7.23 49.27
CA SER A 27 7.99 6.09 48.47
C SER A 27 6.82 5.31 47.88
N LEU A 28 5.74 5.13 48.64
CA LEU A 28 4.52 4.46 48.18
C LEU A 28 3.79 5.31 47.12
N LEU A 29 3.75 6.64 47.28
CA LEU A 29 3.17 7.55 46.29
C LEU A 29 3.95 7.51 44.97
N VAL A 30 5.28 7.59 45.03
CA VAL A 30 6.14 7.53 43.84
C VAL A 30 6.00 6.18 43.12
N LEU A 31 5.93 5.08 43.87
CA LEU A 31 5.69 3.75 43.31
C LEU A 31 4.33 3.69 42.57
N ASN A 32 3.26 4.19 43.19
CA ASN A 32 1.94 4.19 42.57
C ASN A 32 1.90 5.05 41.30
N ILE A 33 2.53 6.23 41.30
CA ILE A 33 2.63 7.07 40.10
C ILE A 33 3.39 6.33 39.00
N GLY A 34 4.51 5.67 39.33
CA GLY A 34 5.27 4.86 38.38
C GLY A 34 4.45 3.73 37.78
N VAL A 35 3.67 3.01 38.59
CA VAL A 35 2.76 1.94 38.12
C VAL A 35 1.68 2.52 37.19
N VAL A 36 1.06 3.64 37.54
CA VAL A 36 0.03 4.29 36.71
C VAL A 36 0.61 4.71 35.36
N LEU A 37 1.81 5.29 35.33
CA LEU A 37 2.48 5.68 34.08
C LEU A 37 2.79 4.47 33.19
N LEU A 38 3.26 3.36 33.77
CA LEU A 38 3.49 2.13 33.01
C LEU A 38 2.20 1.54 32.42
N ILE A 39 1.09 1.61 33.17
CA ILE A 39 -0.22 1.18 32.66
C ILE A 39 -0.66 2.07 31.49
N ILE A 40 -0.51 3.40 31.59
CA ILE A 40 -0.86 4.33 30.51
C ILE A 40 -0.01 4.03 29.26
N LEU A 41 1.29 3.85 29.40
CA LEU A 41 2.18 3.49 28.29
C LEU A 41 1.73 2.18 27.63
N GLY A 42 1.46 1.14 28.42
CA GLY A 42 0.97 -0.13 27.88
C GLY A 42 -0.37 -0.01 27.15
N ILE A 43 -1.28 0.84 27.62
CA ILE A 43 -2.55 1.13 26.94
C ILE A 43 -2.30 1.86 25.60
N VAL A 44 -1.44 2.88 25.59
CA VAL A 44 -1.10 3.62 24.36
C VAL A 44 -0.47 2.67 23.33
N ASP A 45 0.51 1.86 23.74
CA ASP A 45 1.17 0.90 22.86
C ASP A 45 0.16 -0.11 22.28
N PHE A 46 -0.78 -0.59 23.09
CA PHE A 46 -1.85 -1.49 22.64
C PHE A 46 -2.75 -0.83 21.57
N PHE A 47 -3.16 0.43 21.78
CA PHE A 47 -3.99 1.16 20.81
C PHE A 47 -3.23 1.44 19.52
N VAL A 48 -1.96 1.85 19.62
CA VAL A 48 -1.09 2.12 18.48
C VAL A 48 -0.88 0.83 17.67
N PHE A 49 -0.51 -0.27 18.33
CA PHE A 49 -0.35 -1.58 17.69
C PHE A 49 -1.63 -2.04 16.99
N SER A 50 -2.78 -1.92 17.67
CA SER A 50 -4.08 -2.28 17.10
C SER A 50 -4.45 -1.45 15.87
N TYR A 51 -4.15 -0.14 15.90
CA TYR A 51 -4.36 0.75 14.76
C TYR A 51 -3.50 0.35 13.56
N TYR A 52 -2.20 0.12 13.76
CA TYR A 52 -1.30 -0.29 12.67
C TYR A 52 -1.67 -1.65 12.10
N LYS A 53 -2.02 -2.63 12.93
CA LYS A 53 -2.46 -3.96 12.48
C LYS A 53 -3.74 -3.89 11.63
N LYS A 54 -4.64 -2.96 11.92
CA LYS A 54 -5.85 -2.73 11.11
C LYS A 54 -5.54 -1.98 9.81
N LYS A 55 -4.60 -1.03 9.84
CA LYS A 55 -4.23 -0.21 8.68
C LYS A 55 -3.38 -0.96 7.65
N TYR A 56 -2.52 -1.86 8.12
CA TYR A 56 -1.61 -2.68 7.32
C TYR A 56 -1.86 -4.16 7.63
N PRO A 57 -2.95 -4.74 7.11
CA PRO A 57 -3.25 -6.15 7.32
C PRO A 57 -2.18 -7.05 6.69
N ASN A 58 -1.94 -8.22 7.27
CA ASN A 58 -1.08 -9.22 6.64
C ASN A 58 -1.69 -9.64 5.30
N ILE A 59 -0.83 -9.74 4.28
CA ILE A 59 -1.19 -10.26 2.96
C ILE A 59 -0.51 -11.62 2.80
N TYR A 60 -1.29 -12.61 2.42
CA TYR A 60 -0.81 -13.97 2.17
C TYR A 60 -0.89 -14.24 0.67
N PHE A 61 0.25 -14.55 0.05
CA PHE A 61 0.34 -14.83 -1.38
C PHE A 61 0.34 -16.34 -1.64
N TYR A 62 -0.31 -16.73 -2.72
CA TYR A 62 -0.43 -18.10 -3.24
C TYR A 62 -0.24 -18.06 -4.75
N ASP A 63 0.11 -19.19 -5.36
CA ASP A 63 0.35 -19.28 -6.81
C ASP A 63 -0.85 -18.87 -7.69
N ASP A 64 -2.07 -18.96 -7.15
CA ASP A 64 -3.33 -18.69 -7.86
C ASP A 64 -4.09 -17.47 -7.34
N GLY A 65 -3.58 -16.78 -6.30
CA GLY A 65 -4.26 -15.65 -5.69
C GLY A 65 -3.64 -15.16 -4.40
N PHE A 66 -4.38 -14.34 -3.66
CA PHE A 66 -3.93 -13.77 -2.38
C PHE A 66 -5.08 -13.57 -1.40
N SER A 67 -4.77 -13.55 -0.11
CA SER A 67 -5.73 -13.25 0.96
C SER A 67 -5.26 -12.08 1.81
N VAL A 68 -6.20 -11.22 2.21
CA VAL A 68 -5.94 -10.08 3.09
C VAL A 68 -6.47 -10.40 4.49
N GLY A 69 -5.59 -10.57 5.46
CA GLY A 69 -5.96 -10.93 6.83
C GLY A 69 -6.65 -12.30 6.89
N LYS A 70 -7.92 -12.31 7.35
CA LYS A 70 -8.76 -13.51 7.46
C LYS A 70 -9.85 -13.57 6.39
N ASN A 71 -9.72 -12.77 5.33
CA ASN A 71 -10.70 -12.72 4.25
C ASN A 71 -10.53 -13.91 3.29
N GLU A 72 -11.54 -14.13 2.44
CA GLU A 72 -11.47 -15.10 1.37
C GLU A 72 -10.34 -14.78 0.38
N LYS A 73 -9.86 -15.84 -0.30
CA LYS A 73 -8.80 -15.74 -1.29
C LYS A 73 -9.34 -15.08 -2.56
N ASN A 74 -8.67 -14.02 -3.01
CA ASN A 74 -8.92 -13.37 -4.29
C ASN A 74 -8.05 -14.03 -5.35
N TYR A 75 -8.65 -14.55 -6.41
CA TYR A 75 -7.91 -15.24 -7.46
C TYR A 75 -7.26 -14.24 -8.40
N TYR A 76 -6.07 -14.55 -8.91
CA TYR A 76 -5.41 -13.70 -9.91
C TYR A 76 -6.12 -13.72 -11.26
N LYS A 77 -6.73 -14.85 -11.61
CA LYS A 77 -7.44 -15.01 -12.87
C LYS A 77 -8.59 -13.99 -12.96
N ASN A 78 -8.57 -13.17 -14.00
CA ASN A 78 -9.54 -12.09 -14.24
C ASN A 78 -9.60 -11.00 -13.16
N LEU A 79 -8.60 -10.92 -12.27
CA LEU A 79 -8.53 -9.88 -11.26
C LEU A 79 -8.38 -8.51 -11.92
N LYS A 80 -9.24 -7.56 -11.56
CA LYS A 80 -9.07 -6.16 -11.92
C LYS A 80 -8.44 -5.42 -10.76
N TYR A 81 -7.29 -4.83 -10.98
CA TYR A 81 -6.59 -4.10 -9.95
C TYR A 81 -5.68 -3.01 -10.55
N PHE A 82 -5.26 -2.06 -9.72
CA PHE A 82 -4.22 -1.10 -10.07
C PHE A 82 -3.46 -0.66 -8.82
N PHE A 83 -2.21 -0.23 -9.01
CA PHE A 83 -1.43 0.39 -7.96
C PHE A 83 -1.62 1.91 -8.00
N SER A 84 -1.90 2.50 -6.84
CA SER A 84 -1.88 3.94 -6.69
C SER A 84 -0.47 4.41 -6.37
N LYS A 85 0.08 5.31 -7.19
CA LYS A 85 1.45 5.81 -7.08
C LYS A 85 1.52 6.99 -6.10
N GLU A 86 2.55 7.05 -5.27
CA GLU A 86 2.80 8.22 -4.41
C GLU A 86 3.91 9.06 -5.01
N VAL A 87 3.62 10.32 -5.35
CA VAL A 87 4.59 11.19 -6.04
C VAL A 87 5.70 11.70 -5.09
N TYR A 88 5.53 11.58 -3.77
CA TYR A 88 6.37 12.28 -2.78
C TYR A 88 7.01 11.41 -1.68
N MET A 89 6.65 10.14 -1.52
CA MET A 89 7.30 9.27 -0.51
C MET A 89 8.58 8.65 -1.10
N VAL A 90 9.71 9.02 -0.52
CA VAL A 90 11.01 8.44 -0.88
C VAL A 90 11.06 6.98 -0.39
N GLY A 91 11.06 6.02 -1.32
CA GLY A 91 11.34 4.61 -1.04
C GLY A 91 10.22 3.62 -1.35
N ASN A 92 8.96 4.05 -1.32
CA ASN A 92 7.81 3.20 -1.68
C ASN A 92 7.14 3.74 -2.95
N THR A 93 7.03 2.91 -3.98
CA THR A 93 6.45 3.32 -5.28
C THR A 93 4.93 3.44 -5.23
N PHE A 94 4.27 2.77 -4.28
CA PHE A 94 2.82 2.66 -4.23
C PHE A 94 2.25 3.06 -2.86
N SER A 95 1.22 3.90 -2.85
CA SER A 95 0.48 4.31 -1.65
C SER A 95 -0.60 3.29 -1.26
N ALA A 96 -1.21 2.63 -2.26
CA ALA A 96 -2.25 1.63 -2.08
C ALA A 96 -2.38 0.71 -3.30
N ILE A 97 -3.01 -0.44 -3.08
CA ILE A 97 -3.51 -1.34 -4.11
C ILE A 97 -5.02 -1.28 -4.07
N PHE A 98 -5.64 -1.01 -5.21
CA PHE A 98 -7.07 -1.14 -5.39
C PHE A 98 -7.34 -2.38 -6.22
N PHE A 99 -8.25 -3.24 -5.75
CA PHE A 99 -8.61 -4.46 -6.47
C PHE A 99 -10.10 -4.73 -6.36
N LYS A 100 -10.67 -5.38 -7.37
CA LYS A 100 -12.05 -5.84 -7.35
C LYS A 100 -12.06 -7.27 -6.80
N SER A 101 -12.63 -7.47 -5.62
CA SER A 101 -12.71 -8.79 -4.99
C SER A 101 -13.63 -9.73 -5.76
N ASN A 102 -13.59 -11.02 -5.42
CA ASN A 102 -14.44 -12.04 -6.06
C ASN A 102 -15.95 -11.71 -5.95
N GLU A 103 -16.37 -10.96 -4.92
CA GLU A 103 -17.74 -10.47 -4.75
C GLU A 103 -18.10 -9.30 -5.70
N GLY A 104 -17.15 -8.85 -6.52
CA GLY A 104 -17.31 -7.71 -7.42
C GLY A 104 -17.20 -6.35 -6.73
N LYS A 105 -16.76 -6.30 -5.47
CA LYS A 105 -16.59 -5.05 -4.71
C LYS A 105 -15.15 -4.56 -4.82
N TRP A 106 -14.99 -3.25 -4.96
CA TRP A 106 -13.67 -2.64 -4.90
C TRP A 106 -13.19 -2.56 -3.45
N GLU A 107 -11.97 -3.04 -3.23
CA GLU A 107 -11.27 -3.06 -1.97
C GLU A 107 -9.92 -2.35 -2.10
N LYS A 108 -9.39 -1.91 -0.96
CA LYS A 108 -8.15 -1.14 -0.87
C LYS A 108 -7.23 -1.75 0.16
N ILE A 109 -5.99 -1.99 -0.22
CA ILE A 109 -4.88 -2.34 0.68
C ILE A 109 -3.96 -1.13 0.74
N ASN A 110 -3.69 -0.59 1.93
CA ASN A 110 -2.71 0.48 2.07
C ASN A 110 -1.31 -0.08 1.84
N ALA A 111 -0.57 0.46 0.87
CA ALA A 111 0.75 -0.01 0.46
C ALA A 111 1.90 0.89 0.94
N GLY A 112 1.60 2.10 1.43
CA GLY A 112 2.63 3.08 1.82
C GLY A 112 3.60 2.66 2.93
N GLY A 113 3.40 1.51 3.59
CA GLY A 113 4.32 0.94 4.58
C GLY A 113 5.12 -0.28 4.09
N TYR A 114 4.89 -0.75 2.87
CA TYR A 114 5.52 -1.95 2.30
C TYR A 114 6.75 -1.56 1.48
N ARG A 115 7.76 -2.44 1.43
CA ARG A 115 8.94 -2.24 0.57
C ARG A 115 8.56 -2.16 -0.91
N LYS A 116 9.41 -1.52 -1.72
CA LYS A 116 9.23 -1.39 -3.18
C LYS A 116 8.98 -2.73 -3.90
N ASP A 117 9.65 -3.79 -3.46
CA ASP A 117 9.61 -5.15 -4.02
C ASP A 117 8.55 -6.06 -3.39
N ALA A 118 7.75 -5.56 -2.43
CA ALA A 118 6.83 -6.38 -1.66
C ALA A 118 5.68 -6.99 -2.47
N PHE A 119 5.46 -6.50 -3.71
CA PHE A 119 4.38 -6.93 -4.59
C PHE A 119 4.90 -7.58 -5.89
N ASP A 120 6.20 -7.84 -6.00
CA ASP A 120 6.79 -8.43 -7.21
C ASP A 120 6.19 -9.82 -7.46
N LEU A 121 6.14 -10.69 -6.43
CA LEU A 121 5.51 -12.02 -6.53
C LEU A 121 4.04 -11.94 -6.96
N PHE A 122 3.28 -11.00 -6.40
CA PHE A 122 1.90 -10.76 -6.79
C PHE A 122 1.78 -10.38 -8.27
N GLN A 123 2.66 -9.49 -8.75
CA GLN A 123 2.66 -9.06 -10.14
C GLN A 123 3.07 -10.21 -11.07
N GLU A 124 4.09 -10.98 -10.71
CA GLU A 124 4.58 -12.13 -11.49
C GLU A 124 3.51 -13.22 -11.63
N ASP A 125 2.93 -13.65 -10.50
CA ASP A 125 1.90 -14.70 -10.51
C ASP A 125 0.63 -14.21 -11.22
N PHE A 126 0.27 -12.93 -11.09
CA PHE A 126 -0.83 -12.36 -11.86
C PHE A 126 -0.60 -12.47 -13.37
N VAL A 127 0.57 -12.10 -13.87
CA VAL A 127 0.90 -12.23 -15.30
C VAL A 127 0.84 -13.70 -15.73
N LYS A 128 1.46 -14.59 -14.95
CA LYS A 128 1.50 -16.03 -15.24
C LYS A 128 0.11 -16.65 -15.39
N GLN A 129 -0.85 -16.23 -14.58
CA GLN A 129 -2.22 -16.76 -14.61
C GLN A 129 -3.10 -16.19 -15.74
N ASN A 130 -2.81 -14.98 -16.23
CA ASN A 130 -3.67 -14.29 -17.20
C ASN A 130 -3.09 -14.20 -18.61
N TYR A 131 -1.76 -14.16 -18.74
CA TYR A 131 -1.08 -13.98 -20.03
C TYR A 131 -1.46 -15.02 -21.10
N PRO A 132 -1.54 -16.34 -20.81
CA PRO A 132 -1.86 -17.32 -21.85
C PRO A 132 -3.22 -17.07 -22.52
N SER A 133 -4.25 -16.80 -21.73
CA SER A 133 -5.60 -16.52 -22.27
C SER A 133 -5.68 -15.18 -22.99
N VAL A 134 -4.94 -14.17 -22.51
CA VAL A 134 -4.90 -12.85 -23.14
C VAL A 134 -4.18 -12.93 -24.50
N LEU A 135 -3.06 -13.64 -24.56
CA LEU A 135 -2.32 -13.86 -25.80
C LEU A 135 -3.18 -14.62 -26.81
N GLU A 136 -3.84 -15.70 -26.41
CA GLU A 136 -4.74 -16.46 -27.30
C GLU A 136 -5.85 -15.56 -27.88
N ASN A 137 -6.46 -14.70 -27.06
CA ASN A 137 -7.45 -13.73 -27.53
C ASN A 137 -6.87 -12.78 -28.58
N ILE A 138 -5.68 -12.22 -28.33
CA ILE A 138 -4.99 -11.31 -29.24
C ILE A 138 -4.61 -12.02 -30.56
N GLU A 139 -4.10 -13.24 -30.49
CA GLU A 139 -3.71 -14.03 -31.68
C GLU A 139 -4.91 -14.36 -32.57
N ASN A 140 -6.08 -14.54 -31.97
CA ASN A 140 -7.36 -14.75 -32.64
C ASN A 140 -8.01 -13.44 -33.16
N GLY A 141 -7.30 -12.31 -33.12
CA GLY A 141 -7.76 -11.02 -33.63
C GLY A 141 -8.56 -10.18 -32.61
N GLY A 142 -8.62 -10.61 -31.36
CA GLY A 142 -9.18 -9.83 -30.25
C GLY A 142 -8.24 -8.73 -29.77
N ASN A 143 -8.70 -7.97 -28.79
CA ASN A 143 -7.91 -6.96 -28.08
C ASN A 143 -8.02 -7.13 -26.57
N GLU A 144 -6.97 -6.72 -25.87
CA GLU A 144 -6.98 -6.60 -24.41
C GLU A 144 -7.06 -5.11 -24.04
N GLU A 145 -7.92 -4.78 -23.07
CA GLU A 145 -8.17 -3.41 -22.65
C GLU A 145 -7.63 -3.13 -21.25
N PHE A 146 -6.83 -2.07 -21.12
CA PHE A 146 -6.25 -1.59 -19.88
C PHE A 146 -6.80 -0.20 -19.57
N PRO A 147 -7.84 -0.09 -18.72
CA PRO A 147 -8.31 1.19 -18.23
C PRO A 147 -7.22 1.96 -17.51
N PHE A 148 -7.24 3.29 -17.62
CA PHE A 148 -6.34 4.15 -16.88
C PHE A 148 -7.04 5.41 -16.39
N ARG A 149 -6.47 6.01 -15.34
CA ARG A 149 -6.87 7.32 -14.85
C ARG A 149 -5.67 8.17 -14.50
N LYS A 150 -5.88 9.48 -14.42
CA LYS A 150 -4.87 10.37 -13.85
C LYS A 150 -4.72 10.06 -12.35
N SER A 151 -3.49 9.85 -11.91
CA SER A 151 -3.16 9.70 -10.50
C SER A 151 -3.64 10.92 -9.74
N HIS A 152 -4.33 10.69 -8.63
CA HIS A 152 -4.68 11.77 -7.72
C HIS A 152 -3.39 12.24 -7.04
N LYS A 153 -2.96 13.48 -7.32
CA LYS A 153 -2.04 14.16 -6.40
C LYS A 153 -2.71 14.13 -5.03
N LEU A 154 -1.99 13.62 -4.02
CA LEU A 154 -2.47 13.59 -2.65
C LEU A 154 -2.81 15.03 -2.24
N SER A 155 -4.08 15.41 -2.37
CA SER A 155 -4.66 16.30 -1.39
C SER A 155 -4.78 15.46 -0.13
N PHE A 156 -4.43 16.02 1.03
CA PHE A 156 -4.74 15.47 2.35
C PHE A 156 -6.27 15.43 2.57
N SER A 157 -7.03 14.97 1.58
CA SER A 157 -8.46 15.05 1.60
C SER A 157 -9.01 13.96 2.49
N PHE A 158 -9.81 14.43 3.43
CA PHE A 158 -10.83 13.72 4.19
C PHE A 158 -11.91 13.03 3.32
N PHE A 159 -11.64 12.72 2.05
CA PHE A 159 -12.60 12.00 1.21
C PHE A 159 -12.59 10.51 1.58
N SER A 160 -13.77 9.97 1.84
CA SER A 160 -13.96 8.55 2.13
C SER A 160 -13.51 7.69 0.94
N ASP A 161 -12.90 6.55 1.22
CA ASP A 161 -12.42 5.60 0.19
C ASP A 161 -13.52 5.27 -0.85
N LYS A 162 -14.80 5.29 -0.44
CA LYS A 162 -15.97 5.10 -1.32
C LYS A 162 -16.02 6.07 -2.51
N LYS A 163 -15.72 7.36 -2.31
CA LYS A 163 -15.76 8.36 -3.41
C LYS A 163 -14.65 8.17 -4.43
N GLN A 164 -13.53 7.52 -4.05
CA GLN A 164 -12.42 7.24 -4.96
C GLN A 164 -12.71 6.05 -5.89
N ILE A 165 -13.71 5.23 -5.54
CA ILE A 165 -14.02 3.95 -6.16
C ILE A 165 -15.14 4.05 -7.21
N GLU A 166 -16.08 5.00 -7.06
CA GLU A 166 -17.31 5.10 -7.88
C GLU A 166 -17.07 5.51 -9.36
N ASN A 167 -15.84 5.87 -9.76
CA ASN A 167 -15.55 6.40 -11.10
C ASN A 167 -14.79 5.43 -12.04
N PHE A 168 -14.67 4.14 -11.70
CA PHE A 168 -13.83 3.23 -12.48
C PHE A 168 -14.44 2.66 -13.77
N ASP A 169 -15.77 2.74 -13.95
CA ASP A 169 -16.43 2.05 -15.06
C ASP A 169 -16.39 2.83 -16.40
N ASN A 170 -16.05 4.13 -16.38
CA ASN A 170 -16.01 5.01 -17.57
C ASN A 170 -14.62 5.59 -17.86
N LEU A 171 -13.57 4.79 -17.64
CA LEU A 171 -12.19 5.22 -17.85
C LEU A 171 -11.76 5.11 -19.32
N LYS A 172 -10.86 6.01 -19.73
CA LYS A 172 -10.08 5.88 -20.96
C LYS A 172 -9.25 4.59 -20.90
N LYS A 173 -8.91 4.04 -22.06
CA LYS A 173 -8.31 2.71 -22.16
C LYS A 173 -7.12 2.69 -23.08
N ILE A 174 -6.11 1.90 -22.72
CA ILE A 174 -5.10 1.42 -23.65
C ILE A 174 -5.63 0.11 -24.22
N LYS A 175 -5.56 -0.08 -25.53
CA LYS A 175 -5.94 -1.33 -26.19
C LYS A 175 -4.71 -1.94 -26.85
N VAL A 176 -4.51 -3.24 -26.64
CA VAL A 176 -3.41 -4.00 -27.22
C VAL A 176 -4.02 -5.04 -28.16
N SER A 177 -3.66 -4.97 -29.44
CA SER A 177 -3.96 -6.00 -30.43
C SER A 177 -2.67 -6.60 -30.99
N LYS A 178 -2.83 -7.55 -31.91
CA LYS A 178 -1.71 -8.22 -32.58
C LYS A 178 -0.94 -7.26 -33.49
N GLU A 179 -1.59 -6.22 -34.00
CA GLU A 179 -1.07 -5.30 -35.02
C GLU A 179 -0.71 -3.92 -34.46
N ASN A 180 -1.34 -3.48 -33.36
CA ASN A 180 -1.10 -2.17 -32.79
C ASN A 180 -1.32 -2.10 -31.27
N ILE A 181 -0.84 -0.99 -30.70
CA ILE A 181 -1.27 -0.45 -29.42
C ILE A 181 -2.00 0.86 -29.64
N THR A 182 -3.13 1.02 -28.97
CA THR A 182 -3.95 2.24 -29.04
C THR A 182 -4.02 2.90 -27.67
N PHE A 183 -3.76 4.20 -27.61
CA PHE A 183 -3.95 5.02 -26.42
C PHE A 183 -5.20 5.89 -26.62
N ASP A 184 -6.34 5.47 -26.04
CA ASP A 184 -7.64 6.09 -26.27
C ASP A 184 -8.06 6.02 -27.75
N ASP A 185 -7.79 7.07 -28.54
CA ASP A 185 -8.07 7.15 -29.98
C ASP A 185 -6.80 7.14 -30.86
N GLU A 186 -5.61 7.24 -30.26
CA GLU A 186 -4.34 7.28 -30.99
C GLU A 186 -3.77 5.87 -31.22
N VAL A 187 -3.67 5.46 -32.49
CA VAL A 187 -3.24 4.12 -32.89
C VAL A 187 -1.77 4.12 -33.32
N TYR A 188 -0.99 3.19 -32.77
CA TYR A 188 0.41 2.98 -33.08
C TYR A 188 0.65 1.53 -33.50
N GLU A 189 0.84 1.31 -34.79
CA GLU A 189 1.12 -0.01 -35.36
C GLU A 189 2.52 -0.50 -34.98
N TRP A 190 2.62 -1.75 -34.54
CA TRP A 190 3.89 -2.35 -34.10
C TRP A 190 4.95 -2.33 -35.18
N GLU A 191 4.56 -2.38 -36.47
CA GLU A 191 5.49 -2.36 -37.60
C GLU A 191 6.15 -0.99 -37.82
N ASN A 192 5.47 0.08 -37.42
CA ASN A 192 5.86 1.46 -37.73
C ASN A 192 6.47 2.20 -36.53
N TYR A 193 6.33 1.67 -35.32
CA TYR A 193 6.75 2.30 -34.09
C TYR A 193 7.51 1.34 -33.18
N LYS A 194 8.41 1.91 -32.38
CA LYS A 194 9.09 1.24 -31.27
C LYS A 194 8.37 1.61 -29.98
N VAL A 195 7.87 0.63 -29.25
CA VAL A 195 7.16 0.84 -27.98
C VAL A 195 7.91 0.15 -26.86
N GLY A 196 8.30 0.91 -25.83
CA GLY A 196 9.05 0.38 -24.70
C GLY A 196 8.62 1.01 -23.40
N VAL A 197 8.99 0.37 -22.28
CA VAL A 197 8.70 0.87 -20.94
C VAL A 197 10.01 1.16 -20.23
N THR A 198 10.11 2.34 -19.62
CA THR A 198 11.26 2.71 -18.79
C THR A 198 10.76 3.50 -17.59
N ASP A 199 11.14 3.07 -16.39
CA ASP A 199 10.73 3.69 -15.11
C ASP A 199 9.21 3.90 -14.96
N GLY A 200 8.41 2.95 -15.47
CA GLY A 200 6.94 3.03 -15.40
C GLY A 200 6.32 4.03 -16.38
N VAL A 201 7.09 4.52 -17.36
CA VAL A 201 6.62 5.33 -18.48
C VAL A 201 6.71 4.51 -19.76
N ILE A 202 5.60 4.40 -20.48
CA ILE A 202 5.49 3.82 -21.80
C ILE A 202 5.86 4.89 -22.82
N TYR A 203 6.88 4.62 -23.63
CA TYR A 203 7.32 5.49 -24.71
C TYR A 203 6.94 4.88 -26.04
N VAL A 204 6.39 5.71 -26.93
CA VAL A 204 6.27 5.40 -28.35
C VAL A 204 7.28 6.24 -29.09
N LYS A 205 8.12 5.60 -29.90
CA LYS A 205 9.14 6.22 -30.73
C LYS A 205 8.92 5.87 -32.19
N ASP A 206 9.32 6.76 -33.08
CA ASP A 206 9.48 6.39 -34.49
C ASP A 206 10.65 5.40 -34.67
N LEU A 207 10.79 4.85 -35.87
CA LEU A 207 11.89 3.93 -36.19
C LEU A 207 13.30 4.56 -36.06
N LYS A 208 13.39 5.90 -36.04
CA LYS A 208 14.62 6.69 -35.86
C LYS A 208 14.87 7.07 -34.39
N ASP A 209 14.14 6.47 -33.46
CA ASP A 209 14.24 6.67 -32.01
C ASP A 209 13.80 8.06 -31.49
N ALA A 210 13.09 8.85 -32.31
CA ALA A 210 12.46 10.08 -31.85
C ALA A 210 11.20 9.77 -31.03
N ILE A 211 11.09 10.34 -29.83
CA ILE A 211 9.94 10.15 -28.94
C ILE A 211 8.72 10.89 -29.51
N ILE A 212 7.64 10.15 -29.75
CA ILE A 212 6.35 10.66 -30.21
C ILE A 212 5.40 10.81 -29.02
N LEU A 213 5.39 9.81 -28.14
CA LEU A 213 4.53 9.77 -26.96
C LEU A 213 5.33 9.31 -25.74
N ALA A 214 5.05 9.93 -24.59
CA ALA A 214 5.50 9.47 -23.28
C ALA A 214 4.28 9.43 -22.34
N PHE A 215 3.88 8.23 -21.94
CA PHE A 215 2.64 7.96 -21.22
C PHE A 215 2.92 7.19 -19.91
N GLY A 216 2.33 7.59 -18.78
CA GLY A 216 2.40 6.78 -17.55
C GLY A 216 2.85 7.50 -16.28
N ASN A 217 3.63 8.59 -16.40
CA ASN A 217 4.23 9.28 -15.25
C ASN A 217 3.20 9.78 -14.22
N GLU A 218 2.04 10.24 -14.70
CA GLU A 218 0.92 10.68 -13.85
C GLU A 218 -0.31 9.78 -13.99
N MET A 219 -0.15 8.54 -14.48
CA MET A 219 -1.29 7.65 -14.76
C MET A 219 -1.25 6.41 -13.85
N GLU A 220 -2.43 6.04 -13.37
CA GLU A 220 -2.70 4.76 -12.73
C GLU A 220 -3.34 3.85 -13.78
N ILE A 221 -2.57 2.88 -14.26
CA ILE A 221 -2.97 1.92 -15.28
C ILE A 221 -3.40 0.63 -14.60
N PHE A 222 -4.55 0.09 -15.00
CA PHE A 222 -5.04 -1.17 -14.50
C PHE A 222 -4.21 -2.31 -15.04
N CYS A 223 -3.86 -3.26 -14.19
CA CYS A 223 -3.06 -4.44 -14.56
C CYS A 223 -1.78 -4.07 -15.34
N GLU A 224 -1.11 -2.98 -14.94
CA GLU A 224 0.05 -2.38 -15.62
C GLU A 224 1.14 -3.39 -15.96
N ASN A 225 1.43 -4.33 -15.05
CA ASN A 225 2.41 -5.40 -15.25
C ASN A 225 2.09 -6.31 -16.45
N LEU A 226 0.82 -6.65 -16.68
CA LEU A 226 0.40 -7.45 -17.84
C LEU A 226 0.53 -6.65 -19.13
N LEU A 227 0.18 -5.36 -19.11
CA LEU A 227 0.39 -4.46 -20.25
C LEU A 227 1.88 -4.38 -20.62
N VAL A 228 2.75 -4.14 -19.63
CA VAL A 228 4.20 -4.07 -19.83
C VAL A 228 4.70 -5.37 -20.45
N PHE A 229 4.29 -6.51 -19.91
CA PHE A 229 4.68 -7.81 -20.44
C PHE A 229 4.20 -8.04 -21.88
N LEU A 230 2.98 -7.61 -22.22
CA LEU A 230 2.48 -7.68 -23.60
C LEU A 230 3.29 -6.80 -24.55
N ILE A 231 3.62 -5.56 -24.16
CA ILE A 231 4.45 -4.66 -24.96
C ILE A 231 5.81 -5.32 -25.25
N GLU A 232 6.45 -5.90 -24.24
CA GLU A 232 7.75 -6.59 -24.39
C GLU A 232 7.68 -7.80 -25.34
N LYS A 233 6.52 -8.47 -25.43
CA LYS A 233 6.33 -9.65 -26.28
C LYS A 233 5.88 -9.33 -27.70
N LEU A 234 5.07 -8.30 -27.86
CA LEU A 234 4.44 -7.95 -29.14
C LEU A 234 5.25 -6.93 -29.93
N ASN A 235 5.95 -6.00 -29.27
CA ASN A 235 6.85 -5.10 -29.97
C ASN A 235 8.10 -5.88 -30.45
N LYS A 236 8.31 -5.90 -31.77
CA LYS A 236 9.42 -6.60 -32.42
C LYS A 236 10.59 -5.67 -32.79
N ASN A 237 10.45 -4.36 -32.53
CA ASN A 237 11.39 -3.30 -32.92
C ASN A 237 12.17 -2.71 -31.74
#